data_AF-A0A1C2IET2-F1
#
_entry.id   AF-A0A1C2IET2-F1
#
_cell.length_a   1.000
_cell.length_b   1.000
_cell.length_c   1.000
_cell.angle_alpha   90.00
_cell.angle_beta   90.00
_cell.angle_gamma   90.00
#
_symmetry.space_group_name_H-M   'P 1'
#
loop_
_entity.id
_entity.type
_entity.pdbx_description
1 polymer ?
#
loop_
_entity_poly.entity_id
_entity_poly.type
_entity_poly.pdbx_seq_one_letter_code
_entity_poly.pdbx_strand_id
1 'polypeptide(L)'
;MSIESINPSAVTPLSNIIDVRGMTYTEAQPVVYAASIRLSVGQKIQVLTDSDPAAMMRAVAFQLRDAISWHMESDGKLWQVEVQPRAEAEAKDVVDLLTWDHYRLDHQFAQVLAAANENRIADAESIFQDYWIGLRRHVHLENNLLGPVLGGGEEQGPLADMLFEHDSIIVQSRLLEETFDEKDYGMLPAICAMLSGSLAKHENREETTLFPIWQTTDNSDRGRATEHLARAKELLSGSEDSQVLKVFS
;
A
#
# COMPACT_ATOMS: atom_id res chain seq x y z
N MET A 1 -54.04 6.60 -13.50
CA MET A 1 -53.03 7.33 -12.73
C MET A 1 -51.92 6.35 -12.45
N SER A 2 -50.85 6.41 -13.24
CA SER A 2 -49.70 5.52 -13.11
C SER A 2 -48.58 6.32 -12.47
N ILE A 3 -48.05 5.82 -11.37
CA ILE A 3 -46.92 6.43 -10.66
C ILE A 3 -45.67 5.83 -11.28
N GLU A 4 -45.00 6.59 -12.16
CA GLU A 4 -43.67 6.23 -12.64
C GLU A 4 -42.67 6.35 -11.49
N SER A 5 -42.00 5.24 -11.17
CA SER A 5 -40.93 5.22 -10.19
C SER A 5 -39.72 5.96 -10.76
N ILE A 6 -39.37 7.08 -10.14
CA ILE A 6 -38.14 7.82 -10.43
C ILE A 6 -36.96 6.95 -10.02
N ASN A 7 -36.17 6.56 -11.01
CA ASN A 7 -34.91 5.84 -10.85
C ASN A 7 -33.94 6.72 -10.02
N PRO A 8 -33.45 6.27 -8.86
CA PRO A 8 -32.50 7.05 -8.09
C PRO A 8 -31.15 7.02 -8.79
N SER A 9 -30.81 8.15 -9.42
CA SER A 9 -29.47 8.67 -9.62
C SER A 9 -28.39 7.65 -9.97
N ALA A 10 -28.18 7.43 -11.27
CA ALA A 10 -26.84 7.24 -11.79
C ALA A 10 -26.05 8.51 -11.42
N VAL A 11 -25.31 8.46 -10.32
CA VAL A 11 -24.33 9.48 -9.98
C VAL A 11 -23.22 9.33 -11.02
N THR A 12 -23.28 10.12 -12.08
CA THR A 12 -22.15 10.29 -12.98
C THR A 12 -21.04 10.92 -12.13
N PRO A 13 -19.88 10.28 -11.93
CA PRO A 13 -18.77 10.94 -11.26
C PRO A 13 -18.41 12.17 -12.10
N LEU A 14 -18.32 13.34 -11.45
CA LEU A 14 -17.80 14.56 -12.08
C LEU A 14 -16.37 14.28 -12.54
N SER A 15 -16.19 13.96 -13.81
CA SER A 15 -14.86 13.71 -14.38
C SER A 15 -14.11 15.04 -14.44
N ASN A 16 -13.18 15.28 -13.52
CA ASN A 16 -12.30 16.42 -13.55
C ASN A 16 -11.22 16.18 -14.63
N ILE A 17 -11.44 16.72 -15.83
CA ILE A 17 -10.49 16.61 -16.95
C ILE A 17 -9.36 17.64 -16.76
N ILE A 18 -8.12 17.16 -16.81
CA ILE A 18 -6.89 17.96 -16.82
C ILE A 18 -6.29 17.88 -18.24
N ASP A 19 -6.41 18.96 -19.00
CA ASP A 19 -5.87 19.03 -20.36
C ASP A 19 -4.47 19.65 -20.34
N VAL A 20 -3.46 18.84 -20.67
CA VAL A 20 -2.05 19.25 -20.74
C VAL A 20 -1.47 19.12 -22.14
N ARG A 21 -2.33 19.07 -23.18
CA ARG A 21 -1.87 19.03 -24.57
C ARG A 21 -1.05 20.27 -24.92
N GLY A 22 0.00 20.08 -25.70
CA GLY A 22 0.94 21.14 -26.06
C GLY A 22 1.84 21.64 -24.92
N MET A 23 1.70 21.11 -23.70
CA MET A 23 2.63 21.38 -22.61
C MET A 23 3.84 20.46 -22.72
N THR A 24 5.00 20.98 -22.36
CA THR A 24 6.18 20.14 -22.13
C THR A 24 6.00 19.29 -20.87
N TYR A 25 6.76 18.21 -20.77
CA TYR A 25 6.81 17.36 -19.58
C TYR A 25 7.00 18.16 -18.29
N THR A 26 7.92 19.13 -18.30
CA THR A 26 8.26 19.98 -17.15
C THR A 26 7.12 20.90 -16.71
N GLU A 27 6.21 21.24 -17.63
CA GLU A 27 5.05 22.07 -17.34
C GLU A 27 3.85 21.22 -16.90
N ALA A 28 3.63 20.08 -17.56
CA ALA A 28 2.51 19.19 -17.28
C ALA A 28 2.63 18.47 -15.94
N GLN A 29 3.84 18.02 -15.59
CA GLN A 29 4.09 17.16 -14.43
C GLN A 29 3.65 17.79 -13.09
N PRO A 30 3.98 19.06 -12.77
CA PRO A 30 3.50 19.72 -11.55
C PRO A 30 1.97 19.92 -11.52
N VAL A 31 1.34 20.16 -12.67
CA VAL A 31 -0.12 20.35 -12.79
C VAL A 31 -0.84 19.04 -12.46
N VAL A 32 -0.40 17.93 -13.06
CA VAL A 32 -0.95 16.60 -12.81
C VAL A 32 -0.72 16.18 -11.35
N TYR A 33 0.47 16.42 -10.80
CA TYR A 33 0.76 16.18 -9.39
C TYR A 33 -0.18 16.95 -8.46
N ALA A 34 -0.34 18.26 -8.67
CA ALA A 34 -1.19 19.11 -7.83
C ALA A 34 -2.69 18.75 -7.91
N ALA A 35 -3.14 18.22 -9.04
CA ALA A 35 -4.49 17.67 -9.16
C ALA A 35 -4.61 16.33 -8.42
N SER A 36 -3.62 15.45 -8.59
CA SER A 36 -3.62 14.09 -8.05
C SER A 36 -3.52 14.06 -6.52
N ILE A 37 -2.74 14.95 -5.89
CA ILE A 37 -2.61 15.01 -4.42
C ILE A 37 -3.92 15.38 -3.71
N ARG A 38 -4.89 15.94 -4.43
CA ARG A 38 -6.19 16.36 -3.89
C ARG A 38 -7.27 15.30 -4.04
N LEU A 39 -6.97 14.18 -4.71
CA LEU A 39 -7.91 13.09 -4.89
C LEU A 39 -8.29 12.50 -3.53
N SER A 40 -9.58 12.55 -3.23
CA SER A 40 -10.21 11.83 -2.14
C SER A 40 -10.90 10.57 -2.66
N VAL A 41 -11.23 9.65 -1.76
CA VAL A 41 -12.08 8.49 -2.05
C VAL A 41 -13.35 8.94 -2.80
N GLY A 42 -13.66 8.25 -3.90
CA GLY A 42 -14.77 8.45 -4.82
C GLY A 42 -14.44 9.37 -5.98
N GLN A 43 -13.24 9.96 -6.01
CA GLN A 43 -12.84 10.93 -7.03
C GLN A 43 -11.91 10.30 -8.06
N LYS A 44 -12.11 10.71 -9.31
CA LYS A 44 -11.19 10.40 -10.41
C LYS A 44 -10.89 11.67 -11.20
N ILE A 45 -9.68 11.75 -11.75
CA ILE A 45 -9.33 12.75 -12.76
C ILE A 45 -8.96 12.04 -14.05
N GLN A 46 -9.21 12.72 -15.18
CA GLN A 46 -8.76 12.27 -16.49
C GLN A 46 -7.71 13.25 -17.00
N VAL A 47 -6.51 12.79 -17.31
CA VAL A 47 -5.45 13.61 -17.91
C VAL A 47 -5.42 13.38 -19.43
N LEU A 48 -5.47 14.46 -20.20
CA LEU A 48 -5.36 14.42 -21.66
C LEU A 48 -4.00 14.97 -22.09
N THR A 49 -3.26 14.21 -22.89
CA THR A 49 -1.96 14.65 -23.44
C THR A 49 -1.74 14.13 -24.85
N ASP A 50 -1.00 14.90 -25.66
CA ASP A 50 -0.63 14.60 -27.04
C ASP A 50 0.74 13.88 -27.15
N SER A 51 1.36 13.55 -26.01
CA SER A 51 2.63 12.81 -25.91
C SER A 51 2.49 11.61 -24.98
N ASP A 52 3.35 10.59 -25.12
CA ASP A 52 3.32 9.40 -24.23
C ASP A 52 3.49 9.81 -22.75
N PRO A 53 2.48 9.58 -21.89
CA PRO A 53 2.50 10.03 -20.49
C PRO A 53 3.28 9.10 -19.55
N ALA A 54 3.77 7.95 -20.01
CA ALA A 54 4.23 6.87 -19.13
C ALA A 54 5.34 7.31 -18.16
N ALA A 55 6.34 8.06 -18.65
CA ALA A 55 7.41 8.57 -17.81
C ALA A 55 6.90 9.62 -16.79
N MET A 56 5.95 10.46 -17.22
CA MET A 56 5.40 11.53 -16.39
C MET A 56 4.59 10.94 -15.25
N MET A 57 3.71 10.00 -15.58
CA MET A 57 2.86 9.36 -14.59
C MET A 57 3.66 8.51 -13.61
N ARG A 58 4.74 7.84 -14.04
CA ARG A 58 5.68 7.19 -13.10
C ARG A 58 6.31 8.19 -12.13
N ALA A 59 6.74 9.36 -12.61
CA ALA A 59 7.32 10.38 -11.74
C ALA A 59 6.28 10.99 -10.79
N VAL A 60 5.05 11.25 -11.26
CA VAL A 60 3.95 11.74 -10.40
C VAL A 60 3.59 10.70 -9.35
N ALA A 61 3.40 9.44 -9.73
CA ALA A 61 3.13 8.36 -8.80
C ALA A 61 4.25 8.26 -7.76
N PHE A 62 5.51 8.24 -8.18
CA PHE A 62 6.65 8.22 -7.27
C PHE A 62 6.68 9.41 -6.29
N GLN A 63 6.43 10.63 -6.76
CA GLN A 63 6.36 11.81 -5.87
C GLN A 63 5.21 11.74 -4.86
N LEU A 64 4.10 11.13 -5.27
CA LEU A 64 2.96 10.83 -4.39
C LEU A 64 3.19 9.57 -3.57
N ARG A 65 4.40 8.98 -3.62
CA ARG A 65 4.76 7.71 -3.00
C ARG A 65 3.72 6.64 -3.31
N ASP A 66 3.37 6.56 -4.58
CA ASP A 66 2.40 5.61 -5.11
C ASP A 66 0.98 5.74 -4.53
N ALA A 67 0.58 6.85 -3.90
CA ALA A 67 -0.78 7.05 -3.35
C ALA A 67 -1.92 7.08 -4.40
N ILE A 68 -1.58 7.02 -5.69
CA ILE A 68 -2.53 6.98 -6.81
C ILE A 68 -2.36 5.70 -7.63
N SER A 69 -3.46 5.26 -8.25
CA SER A 69 -3.44 4.31 -9.35
C SER A 69 -3.78 5.04 -10.63
N TRP A 70 -3.18 4.61 -11.74
CA TRP A 70 -3.41 5.21 -13.03
C TRP A 70 -3.35 4.17 -14.16
N HIS A 71 -4.17 4.41 -15.18
CA HIS A 71 -4.21 3.63 -16.41
C HIS A 71 -4.23 4.58 -17.61
N MET A 72 -3.59 4.19 -18.70
CA MET A 72 -3.51 5.02 -19.91
C MET A 72 -4.01 4.26 -21.13
N GLU A 73 -4.77 4.96 -21.96
CA GLU A 73 -5.25 4.50 -23.25
C GLU A 73 -4.89 5.50 -24.33
N SER A 74 -4.74 5.02 -25.57
CA SER A 74 -4.51 5.89 -26.72
C SER A 74 -5.27 5.41 -27.95
N ASP A 75 -5.76 6.38 -28.72
CA ASP A 75 -6.28 6.18 -30.07
C ASP A 75 -5.21 6.42 -31.16
N GLY A 76 -3.95 6.60 -30.75
CA GLY A 76 -2.81 6.91 -31.62
C GLY A 76 -2.58 8.41 -31.87
N LYS A 77 -3.47 9.29 -31.43
CA LYS A 77 -3.30 10.75 -31.51
C LYS A 77 -3.38 11.44 -30.16
N LEU A 78 -4.18 10.88 -29.26
CA LEU A 78 -4.40 11.39 -27.93
C LEU A 78 -4.17 10.27 -26.91
N TRP A 79 -3.54 10.62 -25.80
CA TRP A 79 -3.48 9.77 -24.63
C TRP A 79 -4.48 10.26 -23.60
N GLN A 80 -5.23 9.32 -23.03
CA GLN A 80 -6.14 9.55 -21.92
C GLN A 80 -5.62 8.74 -20.74
N VAL A 81 -5.35 9.42 -19.62
CA VAL A 81 -4.93 8.77 -18.39
C VAL A 81 -6.05 8.92 -17.36
N GLU A 82 -6.62 7.82 -16.90
CA GLU A 82 -7.49 7.83 -15.72
C GLU A 82 -6.60 7.72 -14.48
N VAL A 83 -6.80 8.64 -13.52
CA VAL A 83 -6.09 8.65 -12.25
C VAL A 83 -7.11 8.66 -11.12
N GLN A 84 -6.90 7.79 -10.14
CA GLN A 84 -7.77 7.64 -8.97
C GLN A 84 -6.94 7.38 -7.71
N PRO A 85 -7.48 7.60 -6.50
CA PRO A 85 -6.84 7.15 -5.28
C PRO A 85 -6.50 5.66 -5.37
N ARG A 86 -5.30 5.27 -4.93
CA ARG A 86 -4.88 3.87 -5.02
C ARG A 86 -5.74 2.93 -4.17
N ALA A 87 -6.30 3.43 -3.07
CA ALA A 87 -7.24 2.70 -2.23
C ALA A 87 -8.51 2.21 -2.96
N GLU A 88 -8.82 2.76 -4.14
CA GLU A 88 -9.99 2.38 -4.94
C GLU A 88 -9.62 1.55 -6.18
N ALA A 89 -8.33 1.33 -6.39
CA ALA A 89 -7.87 0.47 -7.46
C ALA A 89 -7.91 -0.99 -7.01
N GLU A 90 -8.24 -1.86 -7.95
CA GLU A 90 -8.05 -3.28 -7.76
C GLU A 90 -6.56 -3.58 -7.92
N ALA A 91 -5.95 -4.22 -6.92
CA ALA A 91 -4.60 -4.75 -7.04
C ALA A 91 -4.54 -5.77 -8.17
N LYS A 92 -3.49 -5.70 -8.99
CA LYS A 92 -3.34 -6.56 -10.18
C LYS A 92 -3.05 -8.00 -9.80
N ASP A 93 -2.22 -8.18 -8.79
CA ASP A 93 -1.83 -9.46 -8.20
C ASP A 93 -1.49 -9.25 -6.72
N VAL A 94 -1.13 -10.33 -6.03
CA VAL A 94 -0.80 -10.29 -4.59
C VAL A 94 0.43 -9.44 -4.29
N VAL A 95 1.40 -9.40 -5.21
CA VAL A 95 2.62 -8.60 -5.06
C VAL A 95 2.30 -7.12 -5.15
N ASP A 96 1.49 -6.71 -6.13
CA ASP A 96 0.99 -5.34 -6.24
C ASP A 96 0.23 -4.95 -4.95
N LEU A 97 -0.60 -5.85 -4.41
CA LEU A 97 -1.30 -5.61 -3.14
C LEU A 97 -0.34 -5.41 -1.96
N LEU A 98 0.72 -6.23 -1.83
CA LEU A 98 1.68 -6.13 -0.73
C LEU A 98 2.57 -4.90 -0.82
N THR A 99 3.00 -4.50 -2.03
CA THR A 99 3.68 -3.21 -2.22
C THR A 99 2.80 -2.04 -1.75
N TRP A 100 1.47 -2.13 -1.92
CA TRP A 100 0.58 -1.09 -1.40
C TRP A 100 0.46 -1.14 0.11
N ASP A 101 0.51 -2.34 0.66
CA ASP A 101 0.44 -2.56 2.10
C ASP A 101 1.71 -2.07 2.81
N HIS A 102 2.90 -2.26 2.22
CA HIS A 102 4.15 -1.61 2.66
C HIS A 102 3.96 -0.11 2.75
N TYR A 103 3.53 0.53 1.65
CA TYR A 103 3.33 1.98 1.64
C TYR A 103 2.33 2.45 2.72
N ARG A 104 1.22 1.72 2.90
CA ARG A 104 0.23 2.01 3.93
C ARG A 104 0.84 1.94 5.32
N LEU A 105 1.58 0.87 5.63
CA LEU A 105 2.21 0.64 6.92
C LEU A 105 3.29 1.70 7.20
N ASP A 106 4.16 1.97 6.23
CA ASP A 106 5.17 3.03 6.28
C ASP A 106 4.56 4.39 6.58
N HIS A 107 3.46 4.72 5.89
CA HIS A 107 2.77 5.98 6.09
C HIS A 107 2.18 6.10 7.50
N GLN A 108 1.49 5.06 7.99
CA GLN A 108 0.97 5.04 9.35
C GLN A 108 2.10 5.13 10.38
N PHE A 109 3.19 4.42 10.16
CA PHE A 109 4.36 4.45 11.05
C PHE A 109 5.00 5.84 11.12
N ALA A 110 5.15 6.51 9.98
CA ALA A 110 5.62 7.89 9.93
C ALA A 110 4.67 8.85 10.68
N GLN A 111 3.36 8.61 10.62
CA GLN A 111 2.36 9.39 11.37
C GLN A 111 2.48 9.17 12.89
N VAL A 112 2.78 7.95 13.36
CA VAL A 112 3.06 7.68 14.79
C VAL A 112 4.22 8.57 15.27
N LEU A 113 5.34 8.56 14.54
CA LEU A 113 6.51 9.36 14.89
C LEU A 113 6.22 10.86 14.84
N ALA A 114 5.49 11.33 13.82
CA ALA A 114 5.11 12.73 13.70
C ALA A 114 4.22 13.18 14.88
N ALA A 115 3.19 12.39 15.22
CA ALA A 115 2.32 12.66 16.36
C ALA A 115 3.08 12.66 17.69
N ALA A 116 4.00 11.71 17.90
CA ALA A 116 4.85 11.66 19.08
C ALA A 116 5.75 12.90 19.20
N ASN A 117 6.39 13.32 18.10
CA ASN A 117 7.24 14.52 18.06
C ASN A 117 6.46 15.82 18.33
N GLU A 118 5.19 15.87 17.94
CA GLU A 118 4.27 16.98 18.23
C GLU A 118 3.63 16.87 19.62
N ASN A 119 4.05 15.91 20.45
CA ASN A 119 3.50 15.61 21.77
C ASN A 119 1.98 15.27 21.75
N ARG A 120 1.47 14.79 20.61
CA ARG A 120 0.11 14.26 20.42
C ARG A 120 0.07 12.77 20.72
N ILE A 121 0.40 12.41 21.95
CA ILE A 121 0.62 11.01 22.35
C ILE A 121 -0.62 10.13 22.16
N ALA A 122 -1.82 10.62 22.49
CA ALA A 122 -3.06 9.85 22.32
C ALA A 122 -3.32 9.51 20.83
N ASP A 123 -2.99 10.44 19.92
CA ASP A 123 -3.10 10.19 18.49
C ASP A 123 -2.03 9.18 18.05
N ALA A 124 -0.79 9.32 18.53
CA ALA A 124 0.29 8.40 18.22
C ALA A 124 -0.04 6.96 18.65
N GLU A 125 -0.61 6.78 19.84
CA GLU A 125 -1.04 5.48 20.36
C GLU A 125 -2.17 4.88 19.52
N SER A 126 -3.20 5.67 19.19
CA SER A 126 -4.31 5.22 18.34
C SER A 126 -3.82 4.79 16.96
N ILE A 127 -2.95 5.59 16.33
CA ILE A 127 -2.37 5.28 15.01
C ILE A 127 -1.48 4.03 15.11
N PHE A 128 -0.72 3.90 16.19
CA PHE A 128 0.13 2.74 16.42
C PHE A 128 -0.67 1.46 16.56
N GLN A 129 -1.82 1.47 17.25
CA GLN A 129 -2.68 0.29 17.37
C GLN A 129 -3.18 -0.21 16.00
N ASP A 130 -3.58 0.72 15.12
CA ASP A 130 -4.01 0.41 13.75
C ASP A 130 -2.84 -0.11 12.90
N TYR A 131 -1.67 0.54 12.99
CA TYR A 131 -0.43 0.06 12.37
C TYR A 131 -0.08 -1.34 12.86
N TRP A 132 -0.20 -1.60 14.16
CA TRP A 132 0.30 -2.80 14.82
C TRP A 132 -0.50 -4.04 14.45
N ILE A 133 -1.82 -3.94 14.38
CA ILE A 133 -2.63 -5.04 13.82
C ILE A 133 -2.38 -5.20 12.32
N GLY A 134 -2.20 -4.09 11.58
CA GLY A 134 -1.89 -4.12 10.16
C GLY A 134 -0.59 -4.86 9.84
N LEU A 135 0.50 -4.56 10.56
CA LEU A 135 1.80 -5.20 10.39
C LEU A 135 1.72 -6.71 10.68
N ARG A 136 1.01 -7.10 11.74
CA ARG A 136 0.85 -8.52 12.09
C ARG A 136 0.03 -9.28 11.04
N ARG A 137 -1.00 -8.66 10.45
CA ARG A 137 -1.72 -9.24 9.29
C ARG A 137 -0.79 -9.41 8.09
N HIS A 138 0.04 -8.41 7.81
CA HIS A 138 1.02 -8.45 6.71
C HIS A 138 1.98 -9.62 6.86
N VAL A 139 2.70 -9.68 7.99
CA VAL A 139 3.62 -10.78 8.32
C VAL A 139 2.92 -12.13 8.32
N HIS A 140 1.70 -12.22 8.86
CA HIS A 140 0.91 -13.46 8.84
C HIS A 140 0.62 -13.93 7.42
N LEU A 141 0.21 -13.03 6.54
CA LEU A 141 -0.05 -13.32 5.14
C LEU A 141 1.21 -13.83 4.46
N GLU A 142 2.33 -13.13 4.59
CA GLU A 142 3.56 -13.50 3.92
C GLU A 142 4.09 -14.84 4.42
N ASN A 143 4.10 -15.06 5.72
CA ASN A 143 4.57 -16.32 6.30
C ASN A 143 3.75 -17.52 5.83
N ASN A 144 2.41 -17.39 5.80
CA ASN A 144 1.52 -18.54 5.64
C ASN A 144 0.99 -18.72 4.22
N LEU A 145 0.81 -17.64 3.46
CA LEU A 145 0.28 -17.69 2.09
C LEU A 145 1.42 -17.72 1.07
N LEU A 146 2.43 -16.86 1.22
CA LEU A 146 3.49 -16.69 0.23
C LEU A 146 4.77 -17.44 0.57
N GLY A 147 5.06 -17.67 1.85
CA GLY A 147 6.18 -18.45 2.33
C GLY A 147 6.25 -19.84 1.68
N PRO A 148 5.15 -20.61 1.62
CA PRO A 148 5.13 -21.90 0.94
C PRO A 148 5.49 -21.84 -0.56
N VAL A 149 5.33 -20.68 -1.21
CA VAL A 149 5.61 -20.46 -2.63
C VAL A 149 7.12 -20.27 -2.90
N LEU A 150 7.90 -19.78 -1.93
CA LEU A 150 9.34 -19.52 -2.08
C LEU A 150 10.19 -20.80 -2.15
N GLY A 151 9.71 -21.90 -1.57
CA GLY A 151 10.54 -23.10 -1.36
C GLY A 151 11.68 -22.86 -0.37
N GLY A 152 12.67 -23.76 -0.33
CA GLY A 152 13.86 -23.63 0.55
C GLY A 152 13.67 -24.11 1.99
N GLY A 153 12.42 -24.10 2.51
CA GLY A 153 12.10 -24.52 3.88
C GLY A 153 12.41 -23.42 4.92
N GLU A 154 11.97 -23.64 6.15
CA GLU A 154 12.05 -22.64 7.23
C GLU A 154 13.46 -22.53 7.86
N GLU A 155 14.36 -23.47 7.58
CA GLU A 155 15.66 -23.54 8.25
C GLU A 155 16.80 -22.83 7.49
N GLN A 156 16.75 -22.76 6.15
CA GLN A 156 17.79 -22.15 5.32
C GLN A 156 17.23 -21.56 4.02
N GLY A 157 17.80 -20.44 3.58
CA GLY A 157 17.45 -19.79 2.31
C GLY A 157 16.58 -18.55 2.47
N PRO A 158 16.05 -18.00 1.36
CA PRO A 158 15.36 -16.72 1.37
C PRO A 158 14.13 -16.66 2.28
N LEU A 159 13.39 -17.77 2.43
CA LEU A 159 12.27 -17.88 3.36
C LEU A 159 12.74 -17.79 4.82
N ALA A 160 13.76 -18.56 5.19
CA ALA A 160 14.31 -18.54 6.55
C ALA A 160 14.85 -17.15 6.94
N ASP A 161 15.52 -16.46 6.01
CA ASP A 161 15.97 -15.09 6.20
C ASP A 161 14.80 -14.12 6.46
N MET A 162 13.72 -14.23 5.67
CA MET A 162 12.53 -13.40 5.83
C MET A 162 11.82 -13.67 7.17
N LEU A 163 11.63 -14.95 7.54
CA LEU A 163 11.02 -15.32 8.82
C LEU A 163 11.81 -14.76 10.02
N PHE A 164 13.14 -14.83 9.96
CA PHE A 164 14.00 -14.24 10.98
C PHE A 164 13.88 -12.70 11.04
N GLU A 165 13.78 -12.04 9.89
CA GLU A 165 13.54 -10.59 9.83
C GLU A 165 12.17 -10.21 10.42
N HIS A 166 11.12 -10.98 10.11
CA HIS A 166 9.79 -10.81 10.68
C HIS A 166 9.78 -10.93 12.20
N ASP A 167 10.40 -11.97 12.76
CA ASP A 167 10.51 -12.14 14.22
C ASP A 167 11.18 -10.92 14.87
N SER A 168 12.25 -10.40 14.25
CA SER A 168 12.94 -9.20 14.74
C SER A 168 12.07 -7.94 14.67
N ILE A 169 11.33 -7.75 13.58
CA ILE A 169 10.40 -6.62 13.39
C ILE A 169 9.26 -6.67 14.41
N ILE A 170 8.69 -7.86 14.66
CA ILE A 170 7.65 -8.07 15.67
C ILE A 170 8.16 -7.74 17.07
N VAL A 171 9.36 -8.21 17.44
CA VAL A 171 9.97 -7.89 18.74
C VAL A 171 10.20 -6.39 18.89
N GLN A 172 10.76 -5.73 17.88
CA GLN A 172 10.99 -4.27 17.91
C GLN A 172 9.70 -3.46 18.02
N SER A 173 8.64 -3.90 17.33
CA SER A 173 7.32 -3.27 17.39
C SER A 173 6.65 -3.48 18.75
N ARG A 174 6.86 -4.63 19.39
CA ARG A 174 6.37 -4.88 20.76
C ARG A 174 7.03 -3.95 21.78
N LEU A 175 8.29 -3.59 21.60
CA LEU A 175 8.94 -2.56 22.44
C LEU A 175 8.23 -1.20 22.33
N LEU A 176 7.67 -0.85 21.17
CA LEU A 176 6.84 0.36 21.03
C LEU A 176 5.53 0.24 21.81
N GLU A 177 4.84 -0.91 21.71
CA GLU A 177 3.62 -1.20 22.48
C GLU A 177 3.88 -1.05 23.99
N GLU A 178 4.94 -1.68 24.50
CA GLU A 178 5.36 -1.58 25.90
C GLU A 178 5.70 -0.12 26.29
N THR A 179 6.32 0.64 25.38
CA THR A 179 6.62 2.06 25.62
C THR A 179 5.36 2.90 25.78
N PHE A 180 4.30 2.61 25.01
CA PHE A 180 2.99 3.25 25.18
C PHE A 180 2.34 2.86 26.51
N ASP A 181 2.35 1.57 26.85
CA ASP A 181 1.76 1.04 28.09
C ASP A 181 2.44 1.61 29.36
N GLU A 182 3.77 1.63 29.37
CA GLU A 182 4.59 2.14 30.48
C GLU A 182 4.67 3.67 30.50
N LYS A 183 4.21 4.33 29.43
CA LYS A 183 4.26 5.78 29.23
C LYS A 183 5.68 6.35 29.18
N ASP A 184 6.65 5.55 28.73
CA ASP A 184 8.05 5.96 28.56
C ASP A 184 8.28 6.65 27.21
N TYR A 185 7.52 7.72 26.94
CA TYR A 185 7.51 8.36 25.62
C TYR A 185 8.87 8.95 25.20
N GLY A 186 9.81 9.11 26.13
CA GLY A 186 11.19 9.52 25.84
C GLY A 186 11.95 8.53 24.97
N MET A 187 11.57 7.25 24.99
CA MET A 187 12.19 6.18 24.21
C MET A 187 11.61 6.04 22.79
N LEU A 188 10.42 6.58 22.53
CA LEU A 188 9.72 6.43 21.23
C LEU A 188 10.60 6.81 20.03
N PRO A 189 11.31 7.96 19.99
CA PRO A 189 12.09 8.32 18.80
C PRO A 189 13.22 7.33 18.51
N ALA A 190 13.86 6.77 19.55
CA ALA A 190 14.98 5.84 19.39
C ALA A 190 14.49 4.48 18.87
N ILE A 191 13.40 3.97 19.43
CA ILE A 191 12.80 2.70 18.99
C ILE A 191 12.24 2.86 17.58
N CYS A 192 11.56 3.97 17.28
CA CYS A 192 11.05 4.25 15.93
C CYS A 192 12.18 4.32 14.88
N ALA A 193 13.32 4.94 15.22
CA ALA A 193 14.46 5.01 14.30
C ALA A 193 15.06 3.62 14.03
N MET A 194 15.14 2.76 15.04
CA MET A 194 15.60 1.37 14.88
C MET A 194 14.64 0.57 13.98
N LEU A 195 13.35 0.60 14.30
CA LEU A 195 12.34 -0.15 13.56
C LEU A 195 12.22 0.34 12.11
N SER A 196 12.26 1.64 11.87
CA SER A 196 12.28 2.20 10.50
C SER A 196 13.45 1.67 9.67
N GLY A 197 14.64 1.50 10.26
CA GLY A 197 15.78 0.91 9.57
C GLY A 197 15.59 -0.58 9.26
N SER A 198 14.96 -1.33 10.16
CA SER A 198 14.62 -2.74 9.96
C SER A 198 13.60 -2.92 8.83
N LEU A 199 12.50 -2.16 8.87
CA LEU A 199 11.44 -2.17 7.86
C LEU A 199 11.99 -1.85 6.47
N ALA A 200 12.66 -0.70 6.32
CA ALA A 200 13.19 -0.28 5.02
C ALA A 200 14.18 -1.29 4.40
N LYS A 201 14.97 -1.97 5.24
CA LYS A 201 15.89 -3.02 4.77
C LYS A 201 15.12 -4.26 4.32
N HIS A 202 14.14 -4.68 5.12
CA HIS A 202 13.32 -5.84 4.88
C HIS A 202 12.48 -5.66 3.60
N GLU A 203 11.67 -4.60 3.51
CA GLU A 203 10.84 -4.28 2.34
C GLU A 203 11.67 -4.21 1.05
N ASN A 204 12.83 -3.54 1.08
CA ASN A 204 13.71 -3.48 -0.08
C ASN A 204 14.21 -4.88 -0.50
N ARG A 205 14.50 -5.78 0.45
CA ARG A 205 14.88 -7.16 0.13
C ARG A 205 13.71 -7.89 -0.53
N GLU A 206 12.52 -7.75 0.02
CA GLU A 206 11.34 -8.41 -0.52
C GLU A 206 11.04 -7.93 -1.93
N GLU A 207 10.93 -6.61 -2.14
CA GLU A 207 10.59 -6.02 -3.43
C GLU A 207 11.63 -6.31 -4.51
N THR A 208 12.91 -6.38 -4.16
CA THR A 208 13.99 -6.62 -5.13
C THR A 208 14.29 -8.10 -5.36
N THR A 209 13.96 -8.98 -4.41
CA THR A 209 14.40 -10.39 -4.41
C THR A 209 13.23 -11.37 -4.32
N LEU A 210 12.31 -11.22 -3.36
CA LEU A 210 11.25 -12.19 -3.11
C LEU A 210 10.03 -11.96 -4.03
N PHE A 211 9.59 -10.71 -4.16
CA PHE A 211 8.44 -10.33 -4.97
C PHE A 211 8.57 -10.79 -6.44
N PRO A 212 9.73 -10.66 -7.12
CA PRO A 212 9.89 -11.23 -8.46
C PRO A 212 9.71 -12.75 -8.53
N ILE A 213 10.14 -13.48 -7.49
CA ILE A 213 9.98 -14.95 -7.40
C ILE A 213 8.50 -15.28 -7.19
N TRP A 214 7.83 -14.60 -6.27
CA TRP A 214 6.39 -14.75 -6.03
C TRP A 214 5.57 -14.44 -7.26
N GLN A 215 5.83 -13.29 -7.89
CA GLN A 215 5.10 -12.87 -9.08
C GLN A 215 5.27 -13.88 -10.21
N THR A 216 6.49 -14.38 -10.44
CA THR A 216 6.74 -15.40 -11.48
C THR A 216 6.06 -16.73 -11.14
N THR A 217 6.21 -17.18 -9.90
CA THR A 217 5.73 -18.50 -9.47
C THR A 217 4.21 -18.52 -9.40
N ASP A 218 3.60 -17.51 -8.80
CA ASP A 218 2.16 -17.45 -8.61
C ASP A 218 1.42 -17.22 -9.92
N ASN A 219 1.83 -16.20 -10.70
CA ASN A 219 1.18 -15.85 -11.97
C ASN A 219 1.37 -16.90 -13.09
N SER A 220 2.21 -17.93 -12.87
CA SER A 220 2.26 -19.09 -13.77
C SER A 220 0.95 -19.89 -13.80
N ASP A 221 0.13 -19.77 -12.74
CA ASP A 221 -1.23 -20.30 -12.67
C ASP A 221 -2.21 -19.17 -12.32
N ARG A 222 -2.99 -18.74 -13.32
CA ARG A 222 -3.96 -17.65 -13.17
C ARG A 222 -5.08 -17.95 -12.18
N GLY A 223 -5.48 -19.22 -12.06
CA GLY A 223 -6.54 -19.61 -11.12
C GLY A 223 -6.07 -19.43 -9.69
N ARG A 224 -4.91 -20.01 -9.37
CA ARG A 224 -4.27 -19.86 -8.06
C ARG A 224 -3.95 -18.40 -7.72
N ALA A 225 -3.40 -17.64 -8.67
CA ALA A 225 -3.10 -16.21 -8.44
C ALA A 225 -4.35 -15.40 -8.08
N THR A 226 -5.51 -15.72 -8.70
CA THR A 226 -6.78 -15.07 -8.38
C THR A 226 -7.25 -15.44 -6.97
N GLU A 227 -7.13 -16.72 -6.59
CA GLU A 227 -7.49 -17.20 -5.25
C GLU A 227 -6.58 -16.59 -4.17
N HIS A 228 -5.28 -16.55 -4.39
CA HIS A 228 -4.32 -15.90 -3.49
C HIS A 228 -4.61 -14.42 -3.31
N LEU A 229 -4.87 -13.69 -4.40
CA LEU A 229 -5.23 -12.28 -4.31
C LEU A 229 -6.52 -12.06 -3.52
N ALA A 230 -7.55 -12.88 -3.76
CA ALA A 230 -8.80 -12.80 -3.00
C ALA A 230 -8.57 -13.08 -1.51
N ARG A 231 -7.81 -14.14 -1.19
CA ARG A 231 -7.50 -14.49 0.19
C ARG A 231 -6.66 -13.42 0.90
N ALA A 232 -5.67 -12.86 0.20
CA ALA A 232 -4.84 -11.78 0.69
C ALA A 232 -5.69 -10.56 1.09
N LYS A 233 -6.65 -10.14 0.25
CA LYS A 233 -7.57 -9.04 0.55
C LYS A 233 -8.42 -9.32 1.79
N GLU A 234 -8.98 -10.52 1.92
CA GLU A 234 -9.75 -10.91 3.11
C GLU A 234 -8.88 -10.90 4.38
N LEU A 235 -7.65 -11.39 4.30
CA LEU A 235 -6.75 -11.46 5.45
C LEU A 235 -6.33 -10.05 5.91
N LEU A 236 -5.87 -9.19 4.99
CA LEU A 236 -5.48 -7.81 5.30
C LEU A 236 -6.65 -6.96 5.83
N SER A 237 -7.89 -7.28 5.44
CA SER A 237 -9.10 -6.66 5.99
C SER A 237 -9.55 -7.24 7.34
N GLY A 238 -8.84 -8.24 7.87
CA GLY A 238 -9.02 -8.75 9.23
C GLY A 238 -9.85 -10.02 9.36
N SER A 239 -10.10 -10.76 8.27
CA SER A 239 -10.81 -12.04 8.35
C SER A 239 -10.14 -13.08 9.24
N GLU A 240 -8.83 -12.92 9.51
CA GLU A 240 -8.02 -13.81 10.35
C GLU A 240 -7.49 -13.16 11.65
N ASP A 241 -8.07 -12.05 12.11
CA ASP A 241 -7.55 -11.33 13.28
C ASP A 241 -7.40 -12.21 14.53
N SER A 242 -8.33 -13.15 14.74
CA SER A 242 -8.25 -14.06 15.88
C SER A 242 -7.04 -15.00 15.80
N GLN A 243 -6.65 -15.44 14.61
CA GLN A 243 -5.45 -16.25 14.40
C GLN A 243 -4.20 -15.38 14.53
N VAL A 244 -4.18 -14.21 13.88
CA VAL A 244 -3.07 -13.24 13.93
C VAL A 244 -2.74 -12.89 15.39
N LEU A 245 -3.75 -12.49 16.17
CA LEU A 245 -3.56 -12.15 17.59
C LEU A 245 -3.06 -13.31 18.42
N LYS A 246 -3.37 -14.56 18.07
CA LYS A 246 -2.89 -15.75 18.79
C LYS A 246 -1.45 -16.09 18.46
N VAL A 247 -1.02 -15.87 17.21
CA VAL A 247 0.36 -16.17 16.76
C VAL A 247 1.33 -15.14 17.32
N PHE A 248 0.92 -13.86 17.34
CA PHE A 248 1.76 -12.73 17.75
C PHE A 248 1.35 -12.15 19.12
N SER A 249 0.69 -12.94 19.98
CA SER A 249 0.32 -12.55 21.34
C SER A 249 1.51 -12.37 22.27
#